data_AF-A0A969B5C3-F1
#
_entry.id   AF-A0A969B5C3-F1
#
_cell.length_a   1.000
_cell.length_b   1.000
_cell.length_c   1.000
_cell.angle_alpha   90.00
_cell.angle_beta   90.00
_cell.angle_gamma   90.00
#
_symmetry.space_group_name_H-M   'P 1'
#
loop_
_entity.id
_entity.type
_entity.pdbx_description
1 polymer ?
#
loop_
_entity_poly.entity_id
_entity_poly.type
_entity_poly.pdbx_seq_one_letter_code
_entity_poly.pdbx_strand_id
1 'polypeptide(L)'
;MAHTLNTEIKFSNPGIYHIRVQGHVRQELWAYFEGEVDNIIKDDSGKEKTTLKVHVRDQAELAGLINMLYDWRLVLLSVKMEGLPEDTGP
;
A
#
# COMPACT_ATOMS: atom_id res chain seq x y z
N MET A 1 27.87 -11.62 -9.12
CA MET A 1 27.38 -10.39 -9.78
C MET A 1 25.86 -10.43 -9.70
N ALA A 2 25.25 -9.58 -8.88
CA ALA A 2 23.80 -9.60 -8.68
C ALA A 2 23.14 -8.90 -9.87
N HIS A 3 22.33 -9.63 -10.64
CA HIS A 3 21.47 -9.02 -11.65
C HIS A 3 20.37 -8.24 -10.92
N THR A 4 20.48 -6.92 -10.94
CA THR A 4 19.35 -6.03 -10.64
C THR A 4 18.33 -6.23 -11.76
N LEU A 5 17.31 -7.04 -11.51
CA LEU A 5 16.14 -7.13 -12.37
C LEU A 5 15.46 -5.77 -12.35
N ASN A 6 15.66 -4.98 -13.40
CA ASN A 6 14.89 -3.78 -13.68
C ASN A 6 13.51 -4.22 -14.21
N THR A 7 12.72 -4.87 -13.35
CA THR A 7 11.36 -5.27 -13.68
C THR A 7 10.53 -3.98 -13.67
N GLU A 8 10.11 -3.53 -14.84
CA GLU A 8 9.04 -2.53 -14.93
C GLU A 8 7.86 -3.05 -14.10
N ILE A 9 7.60 -2.42 -12.96
CA ILE A 9 6.45 -2.74 -12.11
C ILE A 9 5.22 -2.30 -12.91
N LYS A 10 4.67 -3.22 -13.70
CA LYS A 10 3.35 -3.06 -14.29
C LYS A 10 2.34 -3.23 -13.16
N PHE A 11 1.91 -2.10 -12.58
CA PHE A 11 0.80 -2.01 -11.61
C PHE A 11 -0.55 -2.51 -12.17
N SER A 12 -0.58 -3.14 -13.34
CA SER A 12 -1.75 -3.75 -13.98
C SER A 12 -2.09 -5.13 -13.43
N ASN A 13 -1.24 -5.72 -12.60
CA ASN A 13 -1.43 -7.08 -12.09
C ASN A 13 -2.06 -7.05 -10.70
N PRO A 14 -2.95 -8.02 -10.39
CA PRO A 14 -3.41 -8.24 -9.02
C PRO A 14 -2.22 -8.50 -8.11
N GLY A 15 -2.26 -7.98 -6.88
CA GLY A 15 -1.11 -8.07 -6.00
C GLY A 15 -1.36 -7.53 -4.61
N ILE A 16 -0.45 -7.87 -3.70
CA ILE A 16 -0.39 -7.29 -2.37
C ILE A 16 0.46 -6.03 -2.46
N TYR A 17 -0.10 -4.90 -2.02
CA TYR A 17 0.55 -3.60 -2.05
C TYR A 17 0.83 -3.08 -0.65
N HIS A 18 2.02 -2.51 -0.50
CA HIS A 18 2.45 -1.73 0.66
C HIS A 18 2.42 -0.25 0.31
N ILE A 19 1.52 0.48 0.96
CA ILE A 19 1.33 1.91 0.77
C ILE A 19 1.78 2.61 2.05
N ARG A 20 2.76 3.49 1.93
CA ARG A 20 3.22 4.33 3.04
C ARG A 20 2.68 5.72 2.88
N VAL A 21 2.09 6.24 3.94
CA VAL A 21 1.56 7.60 4.00
C VAL A 21 2.10 8.34 5.22
N GLN A 22 2.22 9.66 5.11
CA GLN A 22 2.40 10.54 6.26
C GLN A 22 1.02 10.92 6.82
N GLY A 23 0.84 10.67 8.10
CA GLY A 23 -0.43 10.76 8.82
C GLY A 23 -0.82 9.42 9.44
N HIS A 24 -1.91 9.44 10.19
CA HIS A 24 -2.44 8.29 10.91
C HIS A 24 -3.67 7.74 10.18
N VAL A 25 -3.66 6.44 9.90
CA VAL A 25 -4.81 5.70 9.39
C VAL A 25 -5.20 4.66 10.42
N ARG A 26 -6.48 4.67 10.81
CA ARG A 26 -7.02 3.72 11.78
C ARG A 26 -7.32 2.38 11.11
N GLN A 27 -7.07 1.29 11.83
CA GLN A 27 -7.31 -0.06 11.33
C GLN A 27 -8.77 -0.26 10.89
N GLU A 28 -9.74 0.29 11.62
CA GLU A 28 -11.17 0.12 11.33
C GLU A 28 -11.57 0.77 10.00
N LEU A 29 -10.94 1.89 9.65
CA LEU A 29 -11.18 2.58 8.38
C LEU A 29 -10.55 1.81 7.22
N TRP A 30 -9.36 1.26 7.44
CA TRP A 30 -8.63 0.55 6.39
C TRP A 30 -9.18 -0.86 6.12
N ALA A 31 -9.75 -1.51 7.14
CA ALA A 31 -10.40 -2.80 7.02
C ALA A 31 -11.58 -2.83 6.02
N TYR A 32 -12.22 -1.67 5.72
CA TYR A 32 -13.25 -1.58 4.68
C TYR A 32 -12.72 -1.89 3.27
N PHE A 33 -11.40 -1.85 3.07
CA PHE A 33 -10.72 -2.17 1.82
C PHE A 33 -10.07 -3.56 1.87
N GLU A 34 -10.48 -4.40 2.81
CA GLU A 34 -9.81 -5.70 3.09
C GLU A 34 -8.31 -5.51 3.35
N GLY A 35 -7.94 -4.36 3.92
CA GLY A 35 -6.57 -3.96 4.20
C GLY A 35 -6.18 -4.06 5.67
N GLU A 36 -4.88 -4.08 5.92
CA GLU A 36 -4.25 -4.08 7.24
C GLU A 36 -3.33 -2.88 7.42
N VAL A 37 -3.31 -2.31 8.62
CA VAL A 37 -2.33 -1.32 9.06
C VAL A 37 -1.15 -2.06 9.66
N ASP A 38 -0.12 -2.31 8.86
CA ASP A 38 1.07 -3.05 9.28
C ASP A 38 1.85 -2.36 10.42
N ASN A 39 1.99 -1.02 10.35
CA ASN A 39 2.76 -0.27 11.33
C ASN A 39 2.43 1.23 11.30
N ILE A 40 2.50 1.88 12.47
CA ILE A 40 2.47 3.32 12.65
C ILE A 40 3.73 3.75 13.41
N ILE A 41 4.59 4.53 12.76
CA ILE A 41 5.81 5.08 13.37
C ILE A 41 5.77 6.60 13.39
N LYS A 42 6.48 7.22 14.32
CA LYS A 42 6.77 8.66 14.28
C LYS A 42 8.15 8.88 13.69
N ASP A 43 8.30 9.88 12.83
CA ASP A 43 9.61 10.31 12.37
C ASP A 43 10.28 11.29 13.35
N ASP A 44 11.51 11.69 13.03
CA ASP A 44 12.31 12.60 13.86
C ASP A 44 11.66 13.97 14.09
N SER A 45 10.69 14.35 13.23
CA SER A 45 9.91 15.58 13.38
C SER A 45 8.62 15.39 14.19
N GLY A 46 8.40 14.18 14.72
CA GLY A 46 7.20 13.79 15.47
C GLY A 46 5.98 13.51 14.59
N LYS A 47 6.12 13.49 13.26
CA LYS A 47 5.02 13.23 12.33
C LYS A 47 4.80 11.72 12.19
N GLU A 48 3.54 11.32 12.24
CA GLU A 48 3.18 9.92 12.07
C GLU A 48 3.31 9.48 10.60
N LYS A 49 3.74 8.24 10.41
CA LYS A 49 3.81 7.54 9.13
C LYS A 49 3.14 6.20 9.31
N THR A 50 2.15 5.93 8.48
CA THR A 50 1.41 4.66 8.50
C THR A 50 1.82 3.82 7.30
N THR A 51 2.12 2.54 7.53
CA THR A 51 2.27 1.53 6.48
C THR A 51 1.00 0.73 6.39
N LEU A 52 0.42 0.68 5.20
CA LEU A 52 -0.82 0.01 4.87
C LEU A 52 -0.53 -1.13 3.93
N LYS A 53 -1.11 -2.30 4.21
CA LYS A 53 -1.10 -3.48 3.35
C LYS A 53 -2.50 -3.70 2.81
N VAL A 54 -2.62 -4.03 1.53
CA VAL A 54 -3.92 -4.26 0.90
C VAL A 54 -3.78 -5.15 -0.34
N HIS A 55 -4.76 -6.01 -0.54
CA HIS A 55 -4.89 -6.79 -1.78
C HIS A 55 -5.59 -5.93 -2.82
N VAL A 56 -5.01 -5.83 -4.00
CA VAL A 56 -5.56 -5.05 -5.11
C VAL A 56 -5.72 -5.96 -6.30
N ARG A 57 -6.88 -5.91 -6.95
CA ARG A 57 -7.24 -6.73 -8.12
C ARG A 57 -6.63 -6.20 -9.40
N ASP A 58 -6.56 -4.88 -9.55
CA ASP A 58 -6.07 -4.23 -10.76
C ASP A 58 -5.62 -2.77 -10.52
N GLN A 59 -5.19 -2.12 -11.60
CA GLN A 59 -4.70 -0.74 -11.56
C GLN A 59 -5.79 0.28 -11.18
N ALA A 60 -7.06 0.03 -11.54
CA ALA A 60 -8.15 0.96 -11.25
C ALA A 60 -8.48 0.98 -9.76
N GLU A 61 -8.47 -0.20 -9.12
CA GLU A 61 -8.62 -0.31 -7.67
C GLU A 61 -7.47 0.36 -6.92
N LEU A 62 -6.21 0.15 -7.36
CA LEU A 62 -5.07 0.84 -6.77
C LEU A 62 -5.18 2.36 -6.90
N ALA A 63 -5.57 2.85 -8.08
CA ALA A 63 -5.78 4.26 -8.32
C ALA A 63 -6.89 4.84 -7.42
N GLY A 64 -7.98 4.10 -7.23
CA GLY A 64 -9.06 4.46 -6.31
C GLY A 64 -8.57 4.61 -4.88
N LEU A 65 -7.80 3.65 -4.37
CA LEU A 65 -7.21 3.69 -3.03
C LEU A 65 -6.27 4.89 -2.87
N ILE A 66 -5.40 5.15 -3.85
CA ILE A 66 -4.47 6.29 -3.80
C ILE A 66 -5.22 7.63 -3.81
N ASN A 67 -6.25 7.77 -4.64
CA ASN A 67 -7.06 8.98 -4.71
C ASN A 67 -7.80 9.23 -3.38
N MET A 68 -8.35 8.18 -2.77
CA MET A 68 -8.99 8.29 -1.47
C MET A 68 -8.01 8.74 -0.38
N LEU A 69 -6.80 8.19 -0.34
CA LEU A 69 -5.76 8.64 0.61
C LEU A 69 -5.42 10.12 0.40
N TYR A 70 -5.39 10.57 -0.85
CA TYR A 70 -5.23 11.97 -1.20
C TYR A 70 -6.41 12.84 -0.72
N ASP A 71 -7.65 12.37 -0.88
CA ASP A 71 -8.85 13.05 -0.41
C ASP A 71 -8.88 13.20 1.12
N TRP A 72 -8.32 12.22 1.84
CA TRP A 72 -8.08 12.30 3.30
C TRP A 72 -6.91 13.20 3.68
N ARG A 73 -6.29 13.88 2.72
CA ARG A 73 -5.14 14.77 2.90
C ARG A 73 -3.90 14.08 3.46
N LEU A 74 -3.75 12.78 3.20
CA LEU A 74 -2.57 12.02 3.55
C LEU A 74 -1.52 12.17 2.45
N VAL A 75 -0.26 12.40 2.85
CA VAL A 75 0.85 12.51 1.88
C VAL A 75 1.34 11.12 1.54
N LEU A 76 1.26 10.73 0.28
CA LEU A 76 1.80 9.46 -0.22
C LEU A 76 3.33 9.50 -0.19
N LEU A 77 3.95 8.56 0.53
CA LEU A 77 5.41 8.44 0.65
C LEU A 77 5.97 7.37 -0.28
N SER A 78 5.29 6.22 -0.40
CA SER A 78 5.70 5.16 -1.33
C SER A 78 4.57 4.17 -1.60
N VAL A 79 4.59 3.56 -2.78
CA VAL A 79 3.77 2.39 -3.12
C VAL A 79 4.71 1.31 -3.63
N LYS A 80 4.59 0.10 -3.08
CA LYS A 80 5.39 -1.06 -3.51
C LYS A 80 4.49 -2.28 -3.62
N MET A 81 4.68 -3.06 -4.67
CA MET A 81 4.08 -4.40 -4.78
C MET A 81 4.98 -5.40 -4.07
N GLU A 82 4.43 -6.19 -3.17
CA GLU A 82 5.13 -7.30 -2.50
C GLU A 82 5.17 -8.55 -3.39
N GLY A 83 4.05 -8.85 -4.06
CA GLY A 83 3.90 -10.02 -4.92
C GLY A 83 2.46 -10.25 -5.35
N LEU A 84 2.22 -11.32 -6.12
CA LEU A 84 0.87 -11.82 -6.35
C LEU A 84 0.31 -12.39 -5.03
N PRO A 85 -1.01 -12.33 -4.76
CA PRO A 85 -1.58 -13.07 -3.64
C PRO A 85 -1.20 -14.55 -3.78
N GLU A 86 -0.71 -15.18 -2.71
CA GLU A 86 -0.46 -16.62 -2.73
C GLU A 86 -1.76 -17.33 -3.11
N ASP A 87 -1.71 -18.11 -4.19
CA ASP A 87 -2.80 -18.97 -4.63
C ASP A 87 -2.99 -20.05 -3.57
N THR A 88 -3.74 -19.74 -2.52
CA THR A 88 -4.29 -20.72 -1.59
C THR A 88 -5.44 -21.42 -2.31
N GLY A 89 -5.08 -22.16 -3.36
CA GLY A 89 -5.97 -23.12 -3.98
C GLY A 89 -6.39 -24.21 -2.96
N PRO A 90 -7.58 -24.79 -3.12
CA PRO A 90 -8.14 -25.79 -2.21
C PRO A 90 -7.31 -27.09 -2.13
#